data_AF-A0AAP3DMN1-F1
#
_entry.id   AF-A0AAP3DMN1-F1
#
_cell.length_a   1.000
_cell.length_b   1.000
_cell.length_c   1.000
_cell.angle_alpha   90.00
_cell.angle_beta   90.00
_cell.angle_gamma   90.00
#
_symmetry.space_group_name_H-M   'P 1'
#
loop_
_entity.id
_entity.type
_entity.pdbx_description
1 polymer ?
#
loop_
_entity_poly.entity_id
_entity_poly.type
_entity_poly.pdbx_seq_one_letter_code
_entity_poly.pdbx_strand_id
1 'polypeptide(L)'
;MQPFKYEPRLNTGKLNHRIDIQHYTKIGVSDEGTVIMGWTSFVTLWSAIRPLFAKEKIDRFDINQSATHLFTVRFRPDIKSTMRVIYRNKIYDIQSISEHFQKRDRLELTCEEQHEMGDKVAVIRMKKNKGERNLVMSVAMPPREVSCCIIDIERGYKESDKEAVQWSKKAIIDFYLGEDVREGDTISLGMNEEFFVVESKQTKHFLSVVALQEKRGAE
;
A
#
# COMPACT_ATOMS: atom_id res chain seq x y z
N MET A 1 -41.21 22.40 12.31
CA MET A 1 -39.88 23.00 12.55
C MET A 1 -38.87 21.88 12.67
N GLN A 2 -37.87 21.80 11.79
CA GLN A 2 -36.72 20.93 12.05
C GLN A 2 -35.97 21.48 13.27
N PRO A 3 -35.57 20.63 14.23
CA PRO A 3 -34.82 21.09 15.40
C PRO A 3 -33.49 21.72 14.95
N PHE A 4 -33.06 22.76 15.67
CA PHE A 4 -31.76 23.39 15.46
C PHE A 4 -30.65 22.35 15.71
N LYS A 5 -30.11 21.79 14.62
CA LYS A 5 -29.01 20.83 14.69
C LYS A 5 -27.75 21.60 15.06
N TYR A 6 -27.33 21.51 16.32
CA TYR A 6 -26.07 22.11 16.74
C TYR A 6 -24.91 21.42 16.02
N GLU A 7 -24.22 22.16 15.16
CA GLU A 7 -22.97 21.71 14.56
C GLU A 7 -21.79 22.22 15.40
N PRO A 8 -21.12 21.33 16.17
CA PRO A 8 -20.02 21.73 17.03
C PRO A 8 -18.87 22.34 16.22
N ARG A 9 -18.34 23.46 16.73
CA ARG A 9 -17.08 24.04 16.23
C ARG A 9 -15.95 23.03 16.37
N LEU A 10 -14.87 23.23 15.62
CA LEU A 10 -13.66 22.43 15.76
C LEU A 10 -13.24 22.37 17.24
N ASN A 11 -13.31 21.19 17.83
CA ASN A 11 -12.83 20.97 19.19
C ASN A 11 -11.30 20.85 19.15
N THR A 12 -10.61 21.91 19.53
CA THR A 12 -9.14 21.98 19.54
C THR A 12 -8.50 20.94 20.45
N GLY A 13 -9.19 20.49 21.51
CA GLY A 13 -8.70 19.42 22.38
C GLY A 13 -8.58 18.06 21.70
N LYS A 14 -9.22 17.86 20.53
CA LYS A 14 -9.09 16.63 19.74
C LYS A 14 -7.86 16.63 18.82
N LEU A 15 -7.19 17.78 18.63
CA LEU A 15 -5.98 17.88 17.80
C LEU A 15 -4.73 17.52 18.61
N ASN A 16 -4.59 16.23 18.94
CA ASN A 16 -3.60 15.72 19.88
C ASN A 16 -2.45 14.92 19.21
N HIS A 17 -2.43 14.85 17.88
CA HIS A 17 -1.37 14.17 17.13
C HIS A 17 -0.54 15.17 16.34
N ARG A 18 0.79 15.08 16.44
CA ARG A 18 1.70 15.91 15.65
C ARG A 18 2.04 15.19 14.35
N ILE A 19 1.80 15.84 13.22
CA ILE A 19 2.04 15.32 11.88
C ILE A 19 2.95 16.24 11.09
N ASP A 20 3.71 15.69 10.16
CA ASP A 20 4.52 16.45 9.21
C ASP A 20 3.94 16.31 7.79
N ILE A 21 3.68 17.42 7.12
CA ILE A 21 3.21 17.43 5.74
C ILE A 21 4.42 17.66 4.84
N GLN A 22 4.58 16.82 3.82
CA GLN A 22 5.63 16.92 2.83
C GLN A 22 5.05 17.21 1.46
N HIS A 23 5.76 18.02 0.68
CA HIS A 23 5.42 18.30 -0.71
C HIS A 23 6.53 17.80 -1.63
N TYR A 24 6.15 17.40 -2.85
CA TYR A 24 7.08 16.94 -3.87
C TYR A 24 7.63 18.14 -4.63
N THR A 25 8.93 18.40 -4.51
CA THR A 25 9.59 19.58 -5.07
C THR A 25 11.00 19.24 -5.56
N LYS A 26 11.62 20.17 -6.27
CA LYS A 26 13.02 20.07 -6.68
C LYS A 26 13.92 20.15 -5.44
N ILE A 27 14.68 19.09 -5.19
CA ILE A 27 15.67 19.04 -4.11
C ILE A 27 17.04 19.51 -4.60
N GLY A 28 17.36 19.28 -5.88
CA GLY A 28 18.66 19.64 -6.43
C GLY A 28 18.79 19.46 -7.93
N VAL A 29 20.03 19.53 -8.40
CA VAL A 29 20.44 19.25 -9.78
C VAL A 29 21.67 18.34 -9.68
N SER A 30 21.71 17.26 -10.45
CA SER A 30 22.89 16.39 -10.53
C SER A 30 24.02 17.09 -11.29
N ASP A 31 25.23 16.55 -11.18
CA ASP A 31 26.41 17.07 -11.92
C ASP A 31 26.21 17.06 -13.44
N GLU A 32 25.33 16.18 -13.93
CA GLU A 32 24.93 16.06 -15.34
C GLU A 32 23.81 17.03 -15.74
N GLY A 33 23.37 17.91 -14.84
CA GLY A 33 22.31 18.89 -15.09
C GLY A 33 20.88 18.36 -14.94
N THR A 34 20.70 17.10 -14.50
CA THR A 34 19.36 16.50 -14.33
C THR A 34 18.71 17.00 -13.05
N VAL A 35 17.45 17.44 -13.12
CA VAL A 35 16.70 17.91 -11.95
C VAL A 35 16.31 16.73 -11.07
N ILE A 36 16.73 16.79 -9.80
CA ILE A 36 16.39 15.78 -8.80
C ILE A 36 15.16 16.27 -8.05
N MET A 37 14.07 15.54 -8.21
CA MET A 37 12.82 15.77 -7.49
C MET A 37 12.76 14.89 -6.24
N GLY A 38 12.09 15.35 -5.19
CA GLY A 38 11.83 14.53 -4.02
C GLY A 38 10.95 15.22 -2.99
N TRP A 39 10.75 14.53 -1.88
CA TRP A 39 9.88 14.98 -0.81
C TRP A 39 10.63 15.84 0.20
N THR A 40 10.11 17.05 0.44
CA THR A 40 10.65 17.98 1.44
C THR A 40 9.58 18.30 2.49
N SER A 41 9.97 18.52 3.74
CA SER A 41 9.04 18.98 4.79
C SER A 41 8.47 20.35 4.42
N PHE A 42 7.15 20.43 4.37
CA PHE A 42 6.41 21.65 4.07
C PHE A 42 5.96 22.31 5.37
N VAL A 43 5.27 21.55 6.24
CA VAL A 43 4.88 22.06 7.54
C VAL A 43 4.54 20.96 8.54
N THR A 44 4.92 21.18 9.79
CA THR A 44 4.51 20.33 10.92
C THR A 44 3.36 20.98 11.68
N LEU A 45 2.29 20.23 11.95
CA LEU A 45 1.09 20.74 12.63
C LEU A 45 0.39 19.69 13.50
N TRP A 46 -0.58 20.13 14.28
CA TRP A 46 -1.42 19.26 15.10
C TRP A 46 -2.68 18.83 14.33
N SER A 47 -3.02 17.54 14.41
CA SER A 47 -4.18 16.94 13.79
C SER A 47 -4.93 16.03 14.78
N ALA A 48 -6.20 15.79 14.49
CA ALA A 48 -6.92 14.62 14.99
C ALA A 48 -6.81 13.53 13.93
N ILE A 49 -6.59 12.28 14.33
CA ILE A 49 -6.40 11.16 13.41
C ILE A 49 -7.42 10.08 13.78
N ARG A 50 -8.12 9.55 12.79
CA ARG A 50 -8.98 8.38 12.96
C ARG A 50 -8.92 7.47 11.73
N PRO A 51 -9.02 6.14 11.89
CA PRO A 51 -9.23 5.25 10.75
C PRO A 51 -10.61 5.49 10.13
N LEU A 52 -10.71 5.25 8.82
CA LEU A 52 -11.97 5.24 8.08
C LEU A 52 -12.53 3.83 8.02
N PHE A 53 -13.75 3.65 8.51
CA PHE A 53 -14.44 2.37 8.47
C PHE A 53 -15.08 2.12 7.11
N ALA A 54 -15.18 0.85 6.72
CA ALA A 54 -15.78 0.45 5.44
C ALA A 54 -17.19 1.01 5.24
N LYS A 55 -18.00 1.03 6.29
CA LYS A 55 -19.37 1.60 6.25
C LYS A 55 -19.37 3.07 5.86
N GLU A 56 -18.46 3.88 6.40
CA GLU A 56 -18.38 5.30 6.07
C GLU A 56 -18.02 5.52 4.60
N LYS A 57 -17.17 4.66 4.02
CA LYS A 57 -16.78 4.71 2.60
C LYS A 57 -17.95 4.35 1.68
N ILE A 58 -18.84 3.47 2.12
CA ILE A 58 -20.04 3.09 1.37
C ILE A 58 -21.08 4.21 1.42
N ASP A 59 -21.26 4.81 2.60
CA ASP A 59 -22.25 5.88 2.82
C ASP A 59 -21.83 7.22 2.18
N ARG A 60 -20.53 7.40 1.88
CA ARG A 60 -19.95 8.63 1.32
C ARG A 60 -19.20 8.36 0.01
N PHE A 61 -19.87 8.62 -1.11
CA PHE A 61 -19.30 8.45 -2.46
C PHE A 61 -18.13 9.39 -2.77
N ASP A 62 -17.94 10.47 -2.01
CA ASP A 62 -16.83 11.41 -2.15
C ASP A 62 -15.51 10.90 -1.54
N ILE A 63 -15.57 9.85 -0.71
CA ILE A 63 -14.40 9.22 -0.10
C ILE A 63 -13.87 8.13 -1.02
N ASN A 64 -12.60 8.25 -1.42
CA ASN A 64 -11.93 7.20 -2.19
C ASN A 64 -11.87 5.89 -1.39
N GLN A 65 -12.15 4.77 -2.06
CA GLN A 65 -12.17 3.45 -1.41
C GLN A 65 -10.80 3.07 -0.81
N SER A 66 -9.71 3.51 -1.43
CA SER A 66 -8.34 3.28 -0.98
C SER A 66 -7.97 4.09 0.28
N ALA A 67 -8.74 5.10 0.65
CA ALA A 67 -8.43 5.91 1.81
C ALA A 67 -8.57 5.11 3.11
N THR A 68 -7.54 5.09 3.94
CA THR A 68 -7.53 4.32 5.19
C THR A 68 -7.76 5.18 6.42
N HIS A 69 -7.37 6.46 6.38
CA HIS A 69 -7.40 7.35 7.53
C HIS A 69 -7.97 8.73 7.19
N LEU A 70 -8.55 9.38 8.19
CA LEU A 70 -8.97 10.77 8.16
C LEU A 70 -8.12 11.59 9.12
N PHE A 71 -7.46 12.61 8.58
CA PHE A 71 -6.71 13.60 9.34
C PHE A 71 -7.51 14.90 9.37
N THR A 72 -7.95 15.32 10.55
CA THR A 72 -8.61 16.61 10.72
C THR A 72 -7.59 17.64 11.21
N VAL A 73 -7.45 18.73 10.48
CA VAL A 73 -6.52 19.82 10.79
C VAL A 73 -7.25 21.15 10.83
N ARG A 74 -6.63 22.19 11.38
CA ARG A 74 -7.17 23.55 11.27
C ARG A 74 -7.21 23.99 9.80
N PHE A 75 -8.14 24.87 9.47
CA PHE A 75 -8.26 25.37 8.10
C PHE A 75 -6.94 25.94 7.57
N ARG A 76 -6.51 25.45 6.40
CA ARG A 76 -5.24 25.85 5.78
C ARG A 76 -5.25 25.69 4.26
N PRO A 77 -5.37 26.77 3.48
CA PRO A 77 -5.60 26.68 2.03
C PRO A 77 -4.35 26.30 1.22
N ASP A 78 -3.18 26.24 1.83
CA ASP A 78 -1.90 25.91 1.20
C ASP A 78 -1.67 24.39 1.07
N ILE A 79 -2.46 23.56 1.77
CA ILE A 79 -2.39 22.10 1.69
C ILE A 79 -3.04 21.63 0.39
N LYS A 80 -2.33 20.80 -0.37
CA LYS A 80 -2.78 20.24 -1.65
C LYS A 80 -2.86 18.72 -1.61
N SER A 81 -3.72 18.12 -2.43
CA SER A 81 -3.82 16.66 -2.56
C SER A 81 -2.57 16.00 -3.13
N THR A 82 -1.67 16.75 -3.77
CA THR A 82 -0.37 16.24 -4.24
C THR A 82 0.66 16.08 -3.11
N MET A 83 0.32 16.46 -1.88
CA MET A 83 1.19 16.35 -0.71
C MET A 83 0.96 15.01 0.01
N ARG A 84 1.89 14.64 0.89
CA ARG A 84 1.78 13.47 1.76
C ARG A 84 1.96 13.86 3.22
N VAL A 85 1.44 13.05 4.13
CA VAL A 85 1.52 13.22 5.57
C VAL A 85 2.42 12.14 6.14
N ILE A 86 3.32 12.51 7.04
CA ILE A 86 4.17 11.61 7.81
C ILE A 86 3.65 11.61 9.25
N TYR A 87 3.35 10.43 9.76
CA TYR A 87 2.91 10.26 11.13
C TYR A 87 3.45 8.94 11.70
N ARG A 88 4.18 9.01 12.82
CA ARG A 88 4.79 7.84 13.49
C ARG A 88 5.59 6.96 12.52
N ASN A 89 6.46 7.59 11.73
CA ASN A 89 7.29 6.96 10.70
C ASN A 89 6.55 6.41 9.48
N LYS A 90 5.21 6.37 9.49
CA LYS A 90 4.40 5.93 8.36
C LYS A 90 4.08 7.06 7.41
N ILE A 91 3.94 6.71 6.13
CA ILE A 91 3.61 7.63 5.04
C ILE A 91 2.13 7.49 4.69
N TYR A 92 1.46 8.63 4.53
CA TYR A 92 0.05 8.73 4.18
C TYR A 92 -0.15 9.70 3.02
N ASP A 93 -0.55 9.21 1.86
CA ASP A 93 -0.81 10.06 0.69
C ASP A 93 -2.18 10.72 0.79
N ILE A 94 -2.27 12.03 0.52
CA ILE A 94 -3.54 12.77 0.58
C ILE A 94 -4.35 12.46 -0.67
N GLN A 95 -5.50 11.80 -0.50
CA GLN A 95 -6.37 11.44 -1.62
C GLN A 95 -7.39 12.54 -1.91
N SER A 96 -7.98 13.14 -0.87
CA SER A 96 -8.91 14.25 -1.02
C SER A 96 -8.84 15.19 0.19
N ILE A 97 -9.21 16.44 -0.07
CA ILE A 97 -9.30 17.50 0.93
C ILE A 97 -10.74 17.99 0.92
N SER A 98 -11.41 17.87 2.07
CA SER A 98 -12.76 18.36 2.25
C SER A 98 -12.77 19.54 3.21
N GLU A 99 -13.35 20.66 2.76
CA GLU A 99 -13.55 21.84 3.59
C GLU A 99 -14.93 21.77 4.24
N HIS A 100 -15.01 22.13 5.51
CA HIS A 100 -16.31 22.25 6.16
C HIS A 100 -17.04 23.52 5.68
N PHE A 101 -18.03 23.32 4.79
CA PHE A 101 -18.70 24.34 3.97
C PHE A 101 -19.19 25.58 4.73
N GLN A 102 -19.68 25.43 5.98
CA GLN A 102 -20.34 26.53 6.68
C GLN A 102 -19.41 27.45 7.48
N LYS A 103 -18.25 26.95 7.96
CA LYS A 103 -17.43 27.68 8.94
C LYS A 103 -15.96 27.86 8.57
N ARG A 104 -15.45 27.12 7.58
CA ARG A 104 -14.01 27.10 7.21
C ARG A 104 -13.10 27.04 8.44
N ASP A 105 -13.47 26.23 9.45
CA ASP A 105 -12.73 26.13 10.70
C ASP A 105 -11.69 24.99 10.68
N ARG A 106 -11.91 23.98 9.83
CA ARG A 106 -11.10 22.78 9.72
C ARG A 106 -11.01 22.27 8.28
N LEU A 107 -9.99 21.49 8.01
CA LEU A 107 -9.88 20.63 6.83
C LEU A 107 -9.92 19.17 7.25
N GLU A 108 -10.60 18.37 6.45
CA GLU A 108 -10.62 16.92 6.54
C GLU A 108 -9.80 16.36 5.38
N LEU A 109 -8.62 15.81 5.70
CA LEU A 109 -7.74 15.16 4.74
C LEU A 109 -8.00 13.67 4.79
N THR A 110 -8.53 13.15 3.71
CA THR A 110 -8.73 11.72 3.52
C THR A 110 -7.45 11.16 2.92
N CYS A 111 -6.79 10.25 3.65
CA CYS A 111 -5.46 9.77 3.33
C CYS A 111 -5.42 8.25 3.15
N GLU A 112 -4.53 7.80 2.28
CA GLU A 112 -4.22 6.39 2.04
C GLU A 112 -2.84 6.09 2.64
N GLU A 113 -2.79 5.10 3.53
CA GLU A 113 -1.53 4.62 4.12
C GLU A 113 -0.71 3.92 3.04
N GLN A 114 0.53 4.34 2.87
CA GLN A 114 1.48 3.69 1.98
C GLN A 114 2.19 2.56 2.74
N HIS A 115 2.42 1.46 2.04
CA HIS A 115 3.17 0.32 2.56
C HIS A 115 4.66 0.64 2.65
N GLU A 116 5.31 0.30 3.77
CA GLU A 116 6.77 0.34 3.87
C GLU A 116 7.35 -0.94 3.27
N MET A 117 8.23 -0.81 2.28
CA MET A 117 8.90 -1.94 1.63
C MET A 117 10.09 -2.43 2.48
N GLY A 118 9.79 -2.87 3.70
CA GLY A 118 10.78 -3.30 4.69
C GLY A 118 11.26 -4.75 4.53
N ASP A 119 10.49 -5.56 3.82
CA ASP A 119 10.79 -6.99 3.63
C ASP A 119 11.68 -7.20 2.41
N LYS A 120 12.50 -8.25 2.45
CA LYS A 120 13.31 -8.68 1.30
C LYS A 120 12.91 -10.10 0.91
N VAL A 121 12.63 -10.28 -0.37
CA VAL A 121 12.21 -11.58 -0.92
C VAL A 121 13.03 -11.90 -2.16
N ALA A 122 13.25 -13.20 -2.40
CA ALA A 122 13.93 -13.66 -3.60
C ALA A 122 12.90 -14.05 -4.66
N VAL A 123 12.95 -13.39 -5.81
CA VAL A 123 12.11 -13.70 -6.97
C VAL A 123 12.91 -14.61 -7.90
N ILE A 124 12.36 -15.77 -8.21
CA ILE A 124 12.97 -16.82 -9.03
C ILE A 124 12.11 -17.00 -10.28
N ARG A 125 12.72 -16.78 -11.44
CA ARG A 125 12.06 -16.92 -12.74
C ARG A 125 12.56 -18.16 -13.48
N MET A 126 11.65 -18.97 -13.98
CA MET A 126 11.99 -20.12 -14.82
C MET A 126 12.06 -19.69 -16.29
N LYS A 127 13.22 -19.88 -16.93
CA LYS A 127 13.39 -19.67 -18.36
C LYS A 127 13.22 -20.98 -19.11
N LYS A 128 12.33 -20.99 -20.11
CA LYS A 128 12.26 -22.09 -21.08
C LYS A 128 13.37 -21.89 -22.12
N ASN A 129 14.30 -22.82 -22.16
CA ASN A 129 15.35 -22.88 -23.17
C ASN A 129 15.04 -24.03 -24.13
N LYS A 130 15.18 -23.76 -25.43
CA LYS A 130 15.09 -24.80 -26.46
C LYS A 130 16.43 -25.51 -26.53
N GLY A 131 16.48 -26.75 -26.06
CA GLY A 131 17.65 -27.61 -26.14
C GLY A 131 17.81 -28.27 -27.51
N GLU A 132 18.81 -29.12 -27.62
CA GLU A 132 19.00 -29.97 -28.79
C GLU A 132 17.79 -30.90 -28.99
N ARG A 133 17.48 -31.23 -30.26
CA ARG A 133 16.35 -32.09 -30.65
C ARG A 133 14.95 -31.55 -30.27
N ASN A 134 14.76 -30.22 -30.23
CA ASN A 134 13.47 -29.57 -29.90
C ASN A 134 12.94 -29.89 -28.47
N LEU A 135 13.80 -30.34 -27.56
CA LEU A 135 13.43 -30.53 -26.15
C LEU A 135 13.34 -29.16 -25.46
N VAL A 136 12.25 -28.89 -24.75
CA VAL A 136 12.09 -27.67 -23.95
C VAL A 136 12.51 -27.97 -22.53
N MET A 137 13.59 -27.34 -22.07
CA MET A 137 14.06 -27.43 -20.69
C MET A 137 13.75 -26.14 -19.95
N SER A 138 13.31 -26.24 -18.71
CA SER A 138 13.11 -25.10 -17.83
C SER A 138 14.31 -24.96 -16.90
N VAL A 139 15.01 -23.83 -16.97
CA VAL A 139 16.17 -23.53 -16.13
C VAL A 139 15.84 -22.34 -15.24
N ALA A 140 16.11 -22.44 -13.94
CA ALA A 140 15.96 -21.32 -13.01
C ALA A 140 16.99 -20.24 -13.32
N MET A 141 16.54 -19.00 -13.49
CA MET A 141 17.41 -17.84 -13.51
C MET A 141 17.97 -17.59 -12.10
N PRO A 142 19.12 -16.90 -11.97
CA PRO A 142 19.64 -16.47 -10.67
C PRO A 142 18.55 -15.73 -9.87
N PRO A 143 18.33 -16.08 -8.58
CA PRO A 143 17.36 -15.40 -7.74
C PRO A 143 17.66 -13.90 -7.64
N ARG A 144 16.62 -13.09 -7.74
CA ARG A 144 16.72 -11.63 -7.62
C ARG A 144 16.17 -11.20 -6.26
N GLU A 145 16.99 -10.59 -5.43
CA GLU A 145 16.52 -10.00 -4.17
C GLU A 145 15.80 -8.68 -4.46
N VAL A 146 14.57 -8.59 -3.97
CA VAL A 146 13.69 -7.43 -4.17
C VAL A 146 13.11 -6.99 -2.84
N SER A 147 13.02 -5.68 -2.64
CA SER A 147 12.33 -5.12 -1.47
C SER A 147 10.82 -5.08 -1.71
N CYS A 148 10.05 -5.52 -0.74
CA CYS A 148 8.60 -5.60 -0.83
C CYS A 148 7.95 -5.33 0.53
N CYS A 149 6.62 -5.29 0.54
CA CYS A 149 5.81 -5.31 1.75
C CYS A 149 4.90 -6.53 1.71
N ILE A 150 5.08 -7.44 2.67
CA ILE A 150 4.16 -8.56 2.84
C ILE A 150 2.91 -8.01 3.54
N ILE A 151 1.82 -7.86 2.79
CA ILE A 151 0.57 -7.29 3.31
C ILE A 151 -0.14 -8.29 4.20
N ASP A 152 -0.30 -9.51 3.71
CA ASP A 152 -0.97 -10.57 4.44
C ASP A 152 -0.53 -11.96 3.96
N ILE A 153 -0.63 -12.95 4.84
CA ILE A 153 -0.48 -14.37 4.51
C ILE A 153 -1.68 -15.12 5.09
N GLU A 154 -2.70 -15.26 4.23
CA GLU A 154 -3.93 -15.99 4.55
C GLU A 154 -3.65 -17.49 4.55
N ARG A 155 -4.18 -18.21 5.53
CA ARG A 155 -4.09 -19.68 5.63
C ARG A 155 -5.47 -20.28 5.41
N GLY A 156 -5.54 -21.30 4.57
CA GLY A 156 -6.75 -22.06 4.29
C GLY A 156 -6.48 -23.56 4.36
N TYR A 157 -7.57 -24.31 4.47
CA TYR A 157 -7.54 -25.75 4.28
C TYR A 157 -8.79 -26.21 3.55
N LYS A 158 -8.68 -27.33 2.84
CA LYS A 158 -9.81 -28.05 2.26
C LYS A 158 -9.81 -29.47 2.82
N GLU A 159 -10.95 -29.87 3.34
CA GLU A 159 -11.21 -31.21 3.86
C GLU A 159 -12.26 -31.89 2.97
N SER A 160 -12.01 -33.15 2.62
CA SER A 160 -12.91 -33.98 1.83
C SER A 160 -12.91 -35.36 2.47
N ASP A 161 -14.08 -35.96 2.68
CA ASP A 161 -14.25 -37.25 3.41
C ASP A 161 -13.37 -38.40 2.90
N LYS A 162 -12.83 -38.29 1.67
CA LYS A 162 -12.05 -39.35 1.00
C LYS A 162 -10.60 -38.96 0.68
N GLU A 163 -10.17 -37.74 0.97
CA GLU A 163 -8.83 -37.26 0.62
C GLU A 163 -8.13 -36.64 1.83
N ALA A 164 -6.80 -36.67 1.82
CA ALA A 164 -6.00 -36.01 2.84
C ALA A 164 -6.24 -34.49 2.81
N VAL A 165 -6.26 -33.85 3.99
CA VAL A 165 -6.43 -32.40 4.13
C VAL A 165 -5.38 -31.67 3.31
N GLN A 166 -5.84 -30.77 2.43
CA GLN A 166 -4.98 -29.90 1.64
C GLN A 166 -4.86 -28.56 2.35
N TRP A 167 -3.63 -28.17 2.66
CA TRP A 167 -3.32 -26.87 3.25
C TRP A 167 -2.93 -25.91 2.14
N SER A 168 -3.48 -24.69 2.18
CA SER A 168 -3.08 -23.62 1.28
C SER A 168 -2.68 -22.39 2.08
N LYS A 169 -1.67 -21.68 1.56
CA LYS A 169 -1.37 -20.32 1.97
C LYS A 169 -1.46 -19.40 0.77
N LYS A 170 -1.97 -18.19 1.00
CA LYS A 170 -2.04 -17.13 0.01
C LYS A 170 -1.32 -15.91 0.56
N ALA A 171 -0.21 -15.55 -0.07
CA ALA A 171 0.53 -14.34 0.23
C ALA A 171 0.04 -13.20 -0.67
N ILE A 172 -0.22 -12.05 -0.07
CA ILE A 172 -0.50 -10.78 -0.76
C ILE A 172 0.70 -9.88 -0.49
N ILE A 173 1.39 -9.50 -1.56
CA ILE A 173 2.68 -8.81 -1.49
C ILE A 173 2.66 -7.62 -2.44
N ASP A 174 3.01 -6.45 -1.93
CA ASP A 174 3.20 -5.26 -2.76
C ASP A 174 4.68 -5.02 -3.00
N PHE A 175 5.01 -4.70 -4.26
CA PHE A 175 6.34 -4.30 -4.71
C PHE A 175 6.31 -2.87 -5.24
N TYR A 176 7.48 -2.26 -5.42
CA TYR A 176 7.59 -1.00 -6.16
C TYR A 176 7.16 -1.18 -7.62
N LEU A 177 6.56 -0.16 -8.23
CA LEU A 177 6.08 -0.20 -9.62
C LEU A 177 7.17 -0.50 -10.66
N GLY A 178 8.44 -0.23 -10.35
CA GLY A 178 9.57 -0.52 -11.23
C GLY A 178 10.06 -1.97 -11.18
N GLU A 179 9.53 -2.78 -10.26
CA GLU A 179 9.96 -4.16 -10.09
C GLU A 179 9.35 -5.08 -11.15
N ASP A 180 10.16 -6.00 -11.68
CA ASP A 180 9.71 -7.02 -12.61
C ASP A 180 9.37 -8.32 -11.85
N VAL A 181 8.08 -8.46 -11.48
CA VAL A 181 7.50 -9.69 -10.91
C VAL A 181 6.26 -10.07 -11.73
N ARG A 182 6.21 -11.30 -12.23
CA ARG A 182 5.19 -11.74 -13.19
C ARG A 182 4.50 -13.02 -12.74
N GLU A 183 3.33 -13.28 -13.31
CA GLU A 183 2.64 -14.56 -13.20
C GLU A 183 3.57 -15.71 -13.64
N GLY A 184 3.62 -16.76 -12.83
CA GLY A 184 4.50 -17.92 -13.02
C GLY A 184 5.91 -17.78 -12.42
N ASP A 185 6.27 -16.62 -11.86
CA ASP A 185 7.47 -16.50 -11.02
C ASP A 185 7.25 -17.18 -9.66
N THR A 186 8.34 -17.59 -9.00
CA THR A 186 8.32 -18.12 -7.64
C THR A 186 8.94 -17.08 -6.70
N ILE A 187 8.25 -16.77 -5.60
CA ILE A 187 8.72 -15.87 -4.55
C ILE A 187 9.12 -16.72 -3.34
N SER A 188 10.36 -16.56 -2.89
CA SER A 188 10.86 -17.15 -1.64
C SER A 188 10.86 -16.09 -0.53
N LEU A 189 10.08 -16.35 0.53
CA LEU A 189 9.94 -15.48 1.71
C LEU A 189 10.96 -15.80 2.81
N GLY A 190 12.03 -16.56 2.51
CA GLY A 190 13.05 -16.98 3.47
C GLY A 190 13.35 -18.48 3.39
N MET A 191 13.96 -19.02 4.45
CA MET A 191 14.74 -20.27 4.42
C MET A 191 14.03 -21.54 3.90
N ASN A 192 12.71 -21.60 3.68
CA ASN A 192 12.02 -22.73 3.02
C ASN A 192 10.54 -22.46 2.63
N GLU A 193 10.10 -21.21 2.48
CA GLU A 193 8.71 -20.92 2.07
C GLU A 193 8.66 -20.30 0.67
N GLU A 194 8.36 -21.14 -0.32
CA GLU A 194 8.16 -20.74 -1.71
C GLU A 194 6.68 -20.58 -2.02
N PHE A 195 6.34 -19.49 -2.70
CA PHE A 195 5.01 -19.17 -3.20
C PHE A 195 5.06 -18.96 -4.71
N PHE A 196 4.09 -19.53 -5.43
CA PHE A 196 3.96 -19.34 -6.87
C PHE A 196 3.07 -18.14 -7.17
N VAL A 197 3.57 -17.20 -7.96
CA VAL A 197 2.82 -16.01 -8.35
C VAL A 197 1.71 -16.41 -9.32
N VAL A 198 0.47 -16.14 -8.91
CA VAL A 198 -0.74 -16.41 -9.71
C VAL A 198 -1.31 -15.16 -10.34
N GLU A 199 -1.09 -13.98 -9.75
CA GLU A 199 -1.54 -12.70 -10.27
C GLU A 199 -0.47 -11.64 -9.98
N SER A 200 -0.21 -10.78 -10.96
CA SER A 200 0.64 -9.59 -10.80
C SER A 200 -0.04 -8.39 -11.46
N LYS A 201 -0.44 -7.40 -10.65
CA LYS A 201 -1.27 -6.28 -11.09
C LYS A 201 -0.70 -4.94 -10.64
N GLN A 202 -0.50 -4.05 -11.61
CA GLN A 202 -0.08 -2.68 -11.33
C GLN A 202 -1.25 -1.87 -10.76
N THR A 203 -1.06 -1.31 -9.57
CA THR A 203 -1.98 -0.38 -8.91
C THR A 203 -1.48 1.06 -9.05
N LYS A 204 -2.10 2.02 -8.36
CA LYS A 204 -1.70 3.43 -8.39
C LYS A 204 -0.27 3.65 -7.87
N HIS A 205 0.12 2.90 -6.83
CA HIS A 205 1.37 3.12 -6.10
C HIS A 205 2.30 1.90 -6.08
N PHE A 206 1.76 0.69 -6.27
CA PHE A 206 2.49 -0.57 -6.10
C PHE A 206 2.20 -1.57 -7.22
N LEU A 207 3.11 -2.50 -7.43
CA LEU A 207 2.84 -3.74 -8.14
C LEU A 207 2.32 -4.75 -7.12
N SER A 208 1.02 -5.00 -7.12
CA SER A 208 0.37 -5.92 -6.19
C SER A 208 0.39 -7.33 -6.75
N VAL A 209 0.89 -8.27 -5.94
CA VAL A 209 1.16 -9.64 -6.33
C VAL A 209 0.44 -10.59 -5.39
N VAL A 210 -0.29 -11.53 -5.96
CA VAL A 210 -0.91 -12.64 -5.23
C VAL A 210 -0.14 -13.90 -5.55
N ALA A 211 0.35 -14.58 -4.51
CA ALA A 211 1.12 -15.80 -4.64
C ALA A 211 0.55 -16.91 -3.75
N LEU A 212 0.52 -18.14 -4.26
CA LEU A 212 -0.07 -19.30 -3.59
C LEU A 212 0.99 -20.35 -3.26
N GLN A 213 0.81 -21.00 -2.12
CA GLN A 213 1.55 -22.19 -1.71
C GLN A 213 0.54 -23.28 -1.36
N GLU A 214 0.57 -24.40 -2.06
CA GLU A 214 -0.25 -25.57 -1.76
C GLU A 214 0.63 -26.69 -1.19
N LYS A 215 0.19 -27.31 -0.10
CA LYS A 215 0.80 -28.50 0.48
C LYS A 215 -0.26 -29.59 0.69
N ARG A 216 0.03 -30.81 0.26
CA ARG A 216 -0.78 -31.99 0.60
C ARG A 216 -0.34 -32.51 1.96
N GLY A 217 -1.29 -32.89 2.82
CA GLY A 217 -0.98 -33.35 4.18
C GLY A 217 -0.02 -34.54 4.21
N ALA A 218 0.94 -34.46 5.14
CA ALA A 218 2.02 -35.42 5.47
C ALA A 218 3.34 -35.35 4.67
N GLU A 219 3.82 -34.15 4.34
CA GLU A 219 5.25 -33.87 4.08
C GLU A 219 5.76 -32.67 4.91
#